data_AF-A0A948WCK1-F1
#
_entry.id   AF-A0A948WCK1-F1
#
_cell.length_a   1.000
_cell.length_b   1.000
_cell.length_c   1.000
_cell.angle_alpha   90.00
_cell.angle_beta   90.00
_cell.angle_gamma   90.00
#
_symmetry.space_group_name_H-M   'P 1'
#
loop_
_entity.id
_entity.type
_entity.pdbx_description
1 polymer ?
#
loop_
_entity_poly.entity_id
_entity_poly.type
_entity_poly.pdbx_seq_one_letter_code
_entity_poly.pdbx_strand_id
1 'polypeptide(L)'
;MDTETMQREAAAMSSVVAPENAELAENVVMRPMTGGSASICVLTNNRVYRALIDNRPIEDLGEFELLAFLYIHCAPLQTVRRMALNPALWQQAVLEWGENLPFAVLLGAKSALEQSREILASVRFDVEPKPAKGDPESPPPN
;
A
#
# COMPACT_ATOMS: atom_id res chain seq x y z
N MET A 1 11.70 5.49 12.13
CA MET A 1 11.27 4.27 11.43
C MET A 1 12.39 3.26 11.55
N ASP A 2 12.12 2.03 11.99
CA ASP A 2 13.17 1.01 12.13
C ASP A 2 13.44 0.29 10.79
N THR A 3 14.60 -0.37 10.72
CA THR A 3 15.10 -1.04 9.50
C THR A 3 14.15 -2.15 9.02
N GLU A 4 13.50 -2.84 9.95
CA GLU A 4 12.50 -3.88 9.66
C GLU A 4 11.27 -3.30 8.97
N THR A 5 10.74 -2.17 9.45
CA THR A 5 9.63 -1.46 8.80
C THR A 5 10.00 -1.01 7.40
N MET A 6 11.21 -0.47 7.19
CA MET A 6 11.66 -0.04 5.87
C MET A 6 11.82 -1.20 4.89
N GLN A 7 12.31 -2.35 5.34
CA GLN A 7 12.42 -3.56 4.52
C GLN A 7 11.04 -4.15 4.19
N ARG A 8 10.11 -4.16 5.16
CA ARG A 8 8.71 -4.55 4.93
C ARG A 8 7.99 -3.61 3.99
N GLU A 9 8.22 -2.29 4.08
CA GLU A 9 7.68 -1.32 3.14
C GLU A 9 8.25 -1.52 1.74
N ALA A 10 9.57 -1.73 1.61
CA ALA A 10 10.19 -2.01 0.31
C ALA A 10 9.67 -3.31 -0.32
N ALA A 11 9.47 -4.36 0.47
CA ALA A 11 8.84 -5.59 0.01
C ALA A 11 7.34 -5.39 -0.28
N ALA A 12 6.59 -4.66 0.54
CA ALA A 12 5.20 -4.31 0.23
C ALA A 12 5.11 -3.57 -1.11
N MET A 13 6.02 -2.64 -1.37
CA MET A 13 6.13 -1.95 -2.65
C MET A 13 6.51 -2.90 -3.80
N SER A 14 7.39 -3.89 -3.59
CA SER A 14 7.78 -4.86 -4.61
C SER A 14 6.88 -6.09 -4.72
N SER A 15 5.92 -6.28 -3.80
CA SER A 15 5.06 -7.48 -3.70
C SER A 15 3.58 -7.13 -3.70
N VAL A 16 3.18 -5.85 -3.75
CA VAL A 16 1.97 -5.46 -4.51
C VAL A 16 2.27 -5.69 -5.99
N VAL A 17 2.48 -6.97 -6.29
CA VAL A 17 2.80 -7.60 -7.54
C VAL A 17 1.93 -8.85 -7.51
N ALA A 18 0.65 -8.67 -7.78
CA ALA A 18 0.30 -8.85 -9.16
C ALA A 18 -1.08 -8.28 -9.47
N PRO A 19 -1.25 -7.77 -10.68
CA PRO A 19 -0.27 -7.71 -11.76
C PRO A 19 -0.01 -6.26 -12.14
N GLU A 20 1.26 -5.93 -12.37
CA GLU A 20 1.51 -5.03 -13.49
C GLU A 20 0.76 -5.63 -14.69
N ASN A 21 -0.27 -4.94 -15.16
CA ASN A 21 -1.25 -5.42 -16.16
C ASN A 21 -2.34 -6.41 -15.67
N ALA A 22 -2.85 -6.36 -14.43
CA ALA A 22 -4.21 -6.93 -14.23
C ALA A 22 -5.17 -6.11 -15.05
N GLU A 23 -5.80 -6.77 -16.00
CA GLU A 23 -7.13 -6.40 -16.41
C GLU A 23 -8.09 -6.82 -15.30
N LEU A 24 -8.38 -5.90 -14.38
CA LEU A 24 -9.45 -6.11 -13.39
C LEU A 24 -10.84 -6.09 -14.07
N ALA A 25 -10.92 -5.40 -15.22
CA ALA A 25 -11.97 -5.44 -16.24
C ALA A 25 -11.41 -4.83 -17.54
N GLU A 26 -12.20 -4.81 -18.63
CA GLU A 26 -11.86 -4.08 -19.87
C GLU A 26 -11.39 -2.65 -19.53
N ASN A 27 -10.12 -2.35 -19.83
CA ASN A 27 -9.47 -1.04 -19.67
C ASN A 27 -9.17 -0.56 -18.23
N VAL A 28 -9.27 -1.40 -17.20
CA VAL A 28 -8.84 -1.05 -15.84
C VAL A 28 -7.50 -1.71 -15.52
N VAL A 29 -6.42 -0.97 -15.74
CA VAL A 29 -5.04 -1.42 -15.46
C VAL A 29 -4.56 -0.82 -14.14
N MET A 30 -4.15 -1.69 -13.22
CA MET A 30 -3.58 -1.28 -11.95
C MET A 30 -2.11 -0.90 -12.10
N ARG A 31 -1.75 0.33 -11.70
CA ARG A 31 -0.35 0.78 -11.65
C ARG A 31 0.40 0.16 -10.46
N PRO A 32 1.73 -0.04 -10.57
CA PRO A 32 2.53 -0.58 -9.49
C PRO A 32 2.54 0.34 -8.25
N MET A 33 2.81 -0.26 -7.10
CA MET A 33 3.03 0.46 -5.86
C MET A 33 4.41 1.14 -5.88
N THR A 34 4.42 2.46 -6.05
CA THR A 34 5.64 3.28 -6.01
C THR A 34 5.67 4.10 -4.72
N GLY A 35 6.82 4.72 -4.41
CA GLY A 35 6.90 5.65 -3.29
C GLY A 35 5.92 6.83 -3.42
N GLY A 36 5.55 7.22 -4.65
CA GLY A 36 4.52 8.21 -4.90
C GLY A 36 3.11 7.71 -4.54
N SER A 37 2.78 6.46 -4.87
CA SER A 37 1.52 5.81 -4.49
C SER A 37 1.40 5.68 -2.97
N ALA A 38 2.47 5.21 -2.31
CA ALA A 38 2.55 5.11 -0.85
C ALA A 38 2.35 6.47 -0.17
N SER A 39 2.99 7.52 -0.71
CA SER A 39 2.82 8.89 -0.20
C SER A 39 1.38 9.38 -0.29
N ILE A 40 0.67 9.05 -1.37
CA ILE A 40 -0.75 9.40 -1.53
C ILE A 40 -1.60 8.62 -0.53
N CYS A 41 -1.36 7.31 -0.34
CA CYS A 41 -2.05 6.52 0.67
C CYS A 41 -1.92 7.12 2.08
N VAL A 42 -0.71 7.57 2.45
CA VAL A 42 -0.47 8.25 3.73
C VAL A 42 -1.23 9.57 3.80
N LEU A 43 -1.15 10.39 2.76
CA LEU A 43 -1.80 11.71 2.71
C LEU A 43 -3.32 11.62 2.84
N THR A 44 -3.94 10.62 2.22
CA THR A 44 -5.40 10.42 2.23
C THR A 44 -5.86 9.52 3.36
N ASN A 45 -4.95 9.12 4.27
CA ASN A 45 -5.21 8.16 5.35
C ASN A 45 -5.83 6.84 4.85
N ASN A 46 -5.44 6.37 3.66
CA ASN A 46 -5.89 5.10 3.11
C ASN A 46 -5.18 3.95 3.83
N ARG A 47 -5.98 3.04 4.39
CA ARG A 47 -5.48 1.99 5.31
C ARG A 47 -5.06 0.70 4.61
N VAL A 48 -5.34 0.53 3.31
CA VAL A 48 -4.98 -0.70 2.56
C VAL A 48 -3.48 -0.92 2.56
N TYR A 49 -2.71 0.14 2.28
CA TYR A 49 -1.23 0.07 2.30
C TYR A 49 -0.70 -0.44 3.66
N ARG A 50 -1.26 0.09 4.76
CA ARG A 50 -0.85 -0.31 6.10
C ARG A 50 -1.33 -1.70 6.48
N ALA A 51 -2.51 -2.10 6.04
CA ALA A 51 -3.03 -3.46 6.25
C ALA A 51 -2.16 -4.52 5.56
N LEU A 52 -1.67 -4.24 4.35
CA LEU A 52 -0.73 -5.13 3.65
C LEU A 52 0.58 -5.31 4.43
N ILE A 53 1.17 -4.22 4.93
CA ILE A 53 2.42 -4.25 5.70
C ILE A 53 2.24 -4.96 7.06
N ASP A 54 1.15 -4.66 7.75
CA ASP A 54 0.85 -5.22 9.08
C ASP A 54 0.21 -6.62 8.98
N ASN A 55 0.08 -7.19 7.78
CA ASN A 55 -0.58 -8.47 7.51
C ASN A 55 -2.01 -8.59 8.09
N ARG A 56 -2.78 -7.49 8.04
CA ARG A 56 -4.17 -7.46 8.50
C ARG A 56 -5.13 -7.88 7.38
N PRO A 57 -6.22 -8.59 7.69
CA PRO A 57 -7.22 -8.97 6.69
C PRO A 57 -7.74 -7.73 5.95
N ILE A 58 -7.80 -7.81 4.62
CA ILE A 58 -8.30 -6.74 3.76
C ILE A 58 -9.82 -6.66 3.86
N GLU A 59 -10.49 -7.76 4.20
CA GLU A 59 -11.93 -7.80 4.46
C GLU A 59 -12.41 -6.94 5.64
N ASP A 60 -11.53 -6.64 6.59
CA ASP A 60 -11.82 -5.74 7.70
C ASP A 60 -11.81 -4.26 7.29
N LEU A 61 -11.35 -3.97 6.06
CA LEU A 61 -11.36 -2.63 5.50
C LEU A 61 -12.72 -2.36 4.85
N GLY A 62 -13.31 -1.21 5.17
CA GLY A 62 -14.56 -0.79 4.55
C GLY A 62 -14.42 -0.59 3.03
N GLU A 63 -15.51 -0.72 2.30
CA GLU A 63 -15.57 -0.63 0.83
C GLU A 63 -14.92 0.65 0.28
N PHE A 64 -15.09 1.78 0.97
CA PHE A 64 -14.47 3.04 0.58
C PHE A 64 -12.94 2.99 0.58
N GLU A 65 -12.31 2.26 1.51
CA GLU A 65 -10.84 2.14 1.57
C GLU A 65 -10.30 1.39 0.36
N LEU A 66 -11.00 0.33 -0.04
CA LEU A 66 -10.69 -0.45 -1.24
C LEU A 66 -10.87 0.39 -2.50
N LEU A 67 -11.99 1.12 -2.58
CA LEU A 67 -12.28 1.98 -3.72
C LEU A 67 -11.27 3.13 -3.84
N ALA A 68 -10.91 3.76 -2.71
CA ALA A 68 -9.90 4.81 -2.66
C ALA A 68 -8.52 4.29 -3.06
N PHE A 69 -8.18 3.06 -2.65
CA PHE A 69 -6.93 2.43 -3.07
C PHE A 69 -6.93 2.16 -4.58
N LEU A 70 -8.01 1.62 -5.13
CA LEU A 70 -8.16 1.45 -6.57
C LEU A 70 -8.09 2.78 -7.33
N TYR A 71 -8.69 3.83 -6.80
CA TYR A 71 -8.60 5.17 -7.39
C TYR A 71 -7.14 5.63 -7.50
N ILE A 72 -6.33 5.44 -6.45
CA ILE A 72 -4.90 5.77 -6.45
C ILE A 72 -4.15 5.04 -7.56
N HIS A 73 -4.50 3.78 -7.82
CA HIS A 73 -3.77 2.91 -8.73
C HIS A 73 -4.31 2.83 -10.15
N CYS A 74 -5.58 3.15 -10.38
CA CYS A 74 -6.25 2.94 -11.67
C CYS A 74 -6.73 4.26 -12.31
N ALA A 75 -7.17 5.26 -11.53
CA ALA A 75 -7.65 6.53 -12.10
C ALA A 75 -6.52 7.36 -12.72
N PRO A 76 -6.75 8.38 -13.58
CA PRO A 76 -5.68 9.18 -14.17
C PRO A 76 -4.78 9.86 -13.11
N LEU A 77 -3.46 9.62 -13.18
CA LEU A 77 -2.51 10.02 -12.12
C LEU A 77 -2.52 11.52 -11.80
N GLN A 78 -2.66 12.38 -12.82
CA GLN A 78 -2.76 13.83 -12.60
C GLN A 78 -4.00 14.22 -11.79
N THR A 79 -5.13 13.55 -12.05
CA THR A 79 -6.38 13.74 -11.30
C THR A 79 -6.20 13.28 -9.86
N VAL A 80 -5.66 12.07 -9.64
CA VAL A 80 -5.41 11.53 -8.29
C VAL A 80 -4.56 12.50 -7.47
N ARG A 81 -3.42 12.97 -8.02
CA ARG A 81 -2.53 13.89 -7.32
C ARG A 81 -3.21 15.20 -6.94
N ARG A 82 -3.99 15.78 -7.86
CA ARG A 82 -4.74 17.02 -7.61
C ARG A 82 -5.79 16.84 -6.52
N MET A 83 -6.50 15.71 -6.52
CA MET A 83 -7.55 15.42 -5.53
C MET A 83 -6.98 15.05 -4.17
N ALA A 84 -5.88 14.30 -4.11
CA ALA A 84 -5.24 13.91 -2.86
C ALA A 84 -4.77 15.11 -2.01
N LEU A 85 -4.44 16.24 -2.66
CA LEU A 85 -4.09 17.50 -2.01
C LEU A 85 -5.30 18.31 -1.53
N ASN A 86 -6.53 17.85 -1.80
CA ASN A 86 -7.76 18.52 -1.43
C ASN A 86 -8.73 17.56 -0.71
N PRO A 87 -8.66 17.48 0.63
CA PRO A 87 -9.48 16.56 1.42
C PRO A 87 -10.98 16.69 1.18
N ALA A 88 -11.48 17.91 0.91
CA ALA A 88 -12.88 18.16 0.67
C ALA A 88 -13.39 17.55 -0.65
N LEU A 89 -12.51 17.38 -1.64
CA LEU A 89 -12.86 16.82 -2.95
C LEU A 89 -12.46 15.35 -3.09
N TRP A 90 -11.57 14.85 -2.22
CA TRP A 90 -11.05 13.48 -2.28
C TRP A 90 -12.18 12.44 -2.29
N GLN A 91 -13.08 12.50 -1.30
CA GLN A 91 -14.14 11.52 -1.15
C GLN A 91 -15.10 11.53 -2.35
N GLN A 92 -15.47 12.72 -2.83
CA GLN A 92 -16.32 12.87 -4.00
C GLN A 92 -15.66 12.27 -5.26
N ALA A 93 -14.39 12.60 -5.51
CA ALA A 93 -13.68 12.11 -6.68
C ALA A 93 -13.51 10.58 -6.69
N VAL A 94 -13.31 9.96 -5.53
CA VAL A 94 -13.24 8.50 -5.37
C VAL A 94 -14.59 7.87 -5.69
N LEU A 95 -15.69 8.43 -5.16
CA LEU A 95 -17.05 7.91 -5.38
C LEU A 95 -17.49 8.07 -6.84
N GLU A 96 -17.35 9.26 -7.43
CA GLU A 96 -17.71 9.52 -8.84
C GLU A 96 -16.93 8.63 -9.81
N TRP A 97 -15.64 8.40 -9.53
CA TRP A 97 -14.86 7.46 -10.32
C TRP A 97 -15.34 6.02 -10.12
N GLY A 98 -15.69 5.65 -8.88
CA GLY A 98 -16.18 4.32 -8.51
C GLY A 98 -17.55 3.97 -9.06
N GLU A 99 -18.45 4.93 -9.24
CA GLU A 99 -19.78 4.72 -9.83
C GLU A 99 -19.71 4.16 -11.27
N ASN A 100 -18.57 4.39 -11.95
CA ASN A 100 -18.33 3.92 -13.31
C ASN A 100 -17.61 2.56 -13.34
N LEU A 101 -17.27 1.98 -12.19
CA LEU A 101 -16.59 0.68 -12.13
C LEU A 101 -17.60 -0.48 -12.06
N PRO A 102 -17.42 -1.55 -12.85
CA PRO A 102 -18.17 -2.78 -12.66
C PRO A 102 -17.91 -3.37 -11.27
N PHE A 103 -18.95 -3.87 -10.60
CA PHE A 103 -18.82 -4.51 -9.29
C PHE A 103 -17.79 -5.66 -9.28
N ALA A 104 -17.65 -6.38 -10.40
CA ALA A 104 -16.64 -7.43 -10.56
C ALA A 104 -15.19 -6.92 -10.37
N VAL A 105 -14.90 -5.66 -10.71
CA VAL A 105 -13.59 -5.04 -10.49
C VAL A 105 -13.27 -4.95 -9.01
N LEU A 106 -14.24 -4.54 -8.19
CA LEU A 106 -14.06 -4.42 -6.74
C LEU A 106 -13.78 -5.77 -6.09
N LEU A 107 -14.51 -6.82 -6.51
CA LEU A 107 -14.27 -8.19 -6.05
C LEU A 107 -12.90 -8.72 -6.48
N GLY A 108 -12.54 -8.53 -7.76
CA GLY A 108 -11.23 -8.95 -8.29
C GLY A 108 -10.07 -8.25 -7.56
N ALA A 109 -10.20 -6.95 -7.33
CA ALA A 109 -9.22 -6.17 -6.58
C ALA A 109 -9.05 -6.64 -5.13
N LYS A 110 -10.16 -6.91 -4.44
CA LYS A 110 -10.12 -7.45 -3.07
C LYS A 110 -9.36 -8.78 -3.04
N SER A 111 -9.66 -9.69 -3.96
CA SER A 111 -8.97 -10.99 -4.08
C SER A 111 -7.48 -10.84 -4.36
N ALA A 112 -7.10 -9.95 -5.29
CA ALA A 112 -5.69 -9.69 -5.61
C ALA A 112 -4.92 -9.09 -4.43
N LEU A 113 -5.56 -8.21 -3.65
CA LEU A 113 -4.96 -7.64 -2.44
C LEU A 113 -4.77 -8.66 -1.33
N GLU A 114 -5.72 -9.58 -1.15
CA GLU A 114 -5.55 -10.71 -0.21
C GLU A 114 -4.40 -11.63 -0.63
N GLN A 115 -4.29 -11.96 -1.91
CA GLN A 115 -3.16 -12.75 -2.43
C GLN A 115 -1.81 -12.02 -2.20
N SER A 116 -1.77 -10.71 -2.46
CA SER A 116 -0.57 -9.89 -2.22
C SER A 116 -0.19 -9.88 -0.73
N ARG A 117 -1.18 -9.83 0.17
CA ARG A 117 -0.98 -9.94 1.61
C ARG A 117 -0.36 -11.28 1.99
N GLU A 118 -0.91 -12.39 1.49
CA GLU A 118 -0.40 -13.74 1.77
C GLU A 118 1.05 -13.93 1.29
N ILE A 119 1.35 -13.43 0.08
CA ILE A 119 2.72 -13.43 -0.45
C ILE A 119 3.64 -12.64 0.49
N LEU A 120 3.24 -11.44 0.91
CA LEU A 120 4.03 -10.61 1.83
C LEU A 120 4.28 -11.28 3.19
N ALA A 121 3.28 -11.97 3.73
CA ALA A 121 3.42 -12.72 4.97
C ALA A 121 4.41 -13.90 4.85
N SER A 122 4.59 -14.43 3.64
CA SER A 122 5.52 -15.53 3.37
C SER A 122 6.98 -15.10 3.17
N VAL A 123 7.22 -13.80 2.90
CA VAL A 123 8.58 -13.26 2.74
C VAL A 123 9.27 -13.23 4.10
N ARG A 124 10.32 -14.04 4.27
CA ARG A 124 11.21 -13.93 5.43
C ARG A 124 12.16 -12.76 5.24
N PHE A 125 12.11 -11.81 6.17
CA PHE A 125 13.08 -10.73 6.24
C PHE A 125 14.23 -11.20 7.13
N ASP A 126 15.36 -11.58 6.53
CA ASP A 126 16.59 -11.81 7.27
C ASP A 126 17.11 -10.44 7.74
N VAL A 127 16.68 -10.04 8.93
CA VAL A 127 17.18 -8.83 9.59
C VAL A 127 18.53 -9.19 10.18
N GLU A 128 19.63 -8.74 9.55
CA GLU A 128 20.93 -8.76 10.23
C GLU A 128 20.80 -7.97 11.54
N PRO A 129 21.10 -8.58 12.70
CA PRO A 129 21.01 -7.89 13.96
C PRO A 129 21.96 -6.68 13.92
N LYS A 130 21.39 -5.51 14.24
CA LYS A 130 22.13 -4.26 14.35
C LYS A 130 23.35 -4.52 15.25
N PRO A 131 24.59 -4.14 14.85
CA PRO A 131 25.75 -4.35 15.71
C PRO A 131 25.47 -3.70 17.06
N ALA A 132 25.59 -4.49 18.12
CA ALA A 132 25.40 -4.02 19.48
C ALA A 132 26.24 -2.75 19.65
N LYS A 133 25.62 -1.66 20.12
CA LYS A 133 26.38 -0.50 20.57
C LYS A 133 27.38 -1.01 21.58
N GLY A 134 28.67 -0.94 21.25
CA GLY A 134 29.75 -1.31 22.16
C GLY A 134 29.54 -0.62 23.49
N ASP A 135 29.69 -1.39 24.56
CA ASP A 135 29.67 -0.88 25.92
C ASP A 135 30.63 0.32 26.02
N PRO A 136 30.25 1.41 26.73
CA PRO A 136 31.16 2.51 26.97
C PRO A 136 32.39 1.96 27.70
N GLU A 137 33.55 2.14 27.07
CA GLU A 137 34.89 1.93 27.62
C GLU A 137 34.92 2.24 29.12
N SER A 138 35.21 1.23 29.93
CA SER A 138 35.54 1.44 31.33
C SER A 138 36.78 2.35 31.39
N PRO A 139 36.77 3.41 32.22
CA PRO A 139 37.90 4.32 32.29
C PRO A 139 39.16 3.57 32.78
N PRO A 140 40.36 3.99 32.33
CA PRO A 140 41.59 3.30 32.71
C PRO A 140 41.83 3.40 34.22
N PRO A 141 42.41 2.34 34.83
CA PRO A 141 42.71 2.34 36.25
C PRO A 141 43.81 3.39 36.56
N ASN A 142 43.55 4.20 37.59
CA ASN A 142 44.56 5.03 38.26
C ASN A 142 45.50 4.17 39.09
#